data_AF-A0A916ZKU9-F1
#
_entry.id   AF-A0A916ZKU9-F1
#
_cell.length_a   1.000
_cell.length_b   1.000
_cell.length_c   1.000
_cell.angle_alpha   90.00
_cell.angle_beta   90.00
_cell.angle_gamma   90.00
#
_symmetry.space_group_name_H-M   'P 1'
#
loop_
_entity.id
_entity.type
_entity.pdbx_description
1 polymer ?
#
loop_
_entity_poly.entity_id
_entity_poly.type
_entity_poly.pdbx_seq_one_letter_code
_entity_poly.pdbx_strand_id
1 'polypeptide(L)'
;MVQRVRDFAEATRKNLGIGVTCDCGKRCVFPARNFSGFIAPGADIAALTWRCTWCRGAATARYVLLNIVDRESLAQWTPPAGMRRRH
;
A
#
# COMPACT_ATOMS: atom_id res chain seq x y z
N MET A 1 -11.16 15.65 -5.31
CA MET A 1 -9.86 16.24 -5.67
C MET A 1 -8.78 15.18 -5.46
N VAL A 2 -8.44 14.39 -6.48
CA VAL A 2 -7.37 13.37 -6.39
C VAL A 2 -6.04 14.08 -6.60
N GLN A 3 -5.24 14.24 -5.56
CA GLN A 3 -3.85 14.66 -5.73
C GLN A 3 -3.17 13.59 -6.59
N ARG A 4 -2.79 13.95 -7.83
CA ARG A 4 -1.93 13.12 -8.69
C ARG A 4 -0.54 13.08 -8.06
N VAL A 5 -0.38 12.20 -7.10
CA VAL A 5 0.93 11.79 -6.62
C VAL A 5 1.55 11.01 -7.77
N ARG A 6 2.56 11.59 -8.41
CA ARG A 6 3.16 11.03 -9.62
C ARG A 6 4.00 9.80 -9.32
N ASP A 7 4.63 9.77 -8.15
CA ASP A 7 5.65 8.79 -7.82
C ASP A 7 5.66 8.41 -6.33
N PHE A 8 6.16 7.21 -6.03
CA PHE A 8 6.29 6.68 -4.66
C PHE A 8 7.12 7.57 -3.72
N ALA A 9 8.15 8.26 -4.24
CA ALA A 9 8.95 9.21 -3.47
C ALA A 9 8.12 10.39 -2.95
N GLU A 10 7.22 10.93 -3.79
CA GLU A 10 6.34 12.04 -3.43
C GLU A 10 5.32 11.58 -2.38
N ALA A 11 4.79 10.37 -2.52
CA ALA A 11 3.89 9.77 -1.55
C ALA A 11 4.53 9.64 -0.16
N THR A 12 5.80 9.23 -0.13
CA THR A 12 6.55 9.04 1.11
C THR A 12 6.84 10.38 1.79
N ARG A 13 7.25 11.40 1.04
CA ARG A 13 7.47 12.76 1.56
C ARG A 13 6.20 13.41 2.11
N LYS A 14 5.06 13.15 1.45
CA LYS A 14 3.74 13.65 1.88
C LYS A 14 3.08 12.80 2.98
N ASN A 15 3.79 11.80 3.52
CA ASN A 15 3.30 10.88 4.55
C ASN A 15 1.95 10.24 4.16
N LEU A 16 1.84 9.77 2.92
CA LEU A 16 0.65 9.09 2.41
C LEU A 16 0.68 7.60 2.73
N GLY A 17 -0.50 6.98 2.62
CA GLY A 17 -0.71 5.55 2.64
C GLY A 17 -0.94 5.01 1.23
N ILE A 18 -0.70 3.72 1.06
CA ILE A 18 -1.07 2.93 -0.10
C ILE A 18 -2.27 2.07 0.32
N GLY A 19 -3.43 2.39 -0.23
CA GLY A 19 -4.66 1.63 -0.09
C GLY A 19 -4.75 0.58 -1.19
N VAL A 20 -4.84 -0.70 -0.82
CA VAL A 20 -4.99 -1.84 -1.72
C VAL A 20 -6.38 -2.43 -1.55
N THR A 21 -7.12 -2.58 -2.64
CA THR A 21 -8.47 -3.16 -2.64
C THR A 21 -8.53 -4.33 -3.61
N CYS A 22 -9.18 -5.41 -3.20
CA CYS A 22 -9.43 -6.59 -4.03
C CYS A 22 -10.93 -6.79 -4.22
N ASP A 23 -11.34 -7.38 -5.35
CA ASP A 23 -12.73 -7.71 -5.67
C ASP A 23 -13.38 -8.69 -4.68
N CYS A 24 -12.58 -9.44 -3.90
CA CYS A 24 -13.09 -10.26 -2.81
C CYS A 24 -13.63 -9.45 -1.61
N GLY A 25 -13.60 -8.12 -1.68
CA GLY A 25 -14.10 -7.20 -0.66
C GLY A 25 -13.06 -6.82 0.40
N LYS A 26 -11.88 -7.46 0.40
CA LYS A 26 -10.77 -7.13 1.31
C LYS A 26 -10.07 -5.84 0.87
N ARG A 27 -9.81 -4.97 1.84
CA ARG A 27 -9.17 -3.66 1.67
C ARG A 27 -8.11 -3.50 2.75
N CYS A 28 -6.96 -2.97 2.40
CA CYS A 28 -5.86 -2.70 3.32
C CYS A 28 -5.31 -1.31 3.04
N VAL A 29 -4.81 -0.63 4.07
CA VAL A 29 -4.01 0.58 3.89
C VAL A 29 -2.72 0.44 4.68
N PHE A 30 -1.61 0.71 4.00
CA PHE A 30 -0.28 0.66 4.59
C PHE A 30 0.40 2.03 4.43
N PRO A 31 1.16 2.51 5.42
CA PRO A 31 2.03 3.67 5.22
C PRO A 31 2.95 3.45 4.01
N ALA A 32 3.04 4.42 3.09
CA ALA A 32 3.91 4.31 1.92
C ALA A 32 5.35 4.00 2.35
N ARG A 33 5.81 4.62 3.45
CA ARG A 33 7.13 4.36 4.06
C ARG A 33 7.43 2.89 4.35
N ASN A 34 6.42 2.03 4.58
CA ASN A 34 6.63 0.60 4.84
C ASN A 34 7.13 -0.15 3.60
N PHE A 35 6.92 0.38 2.40
CA PHE A 35 7.41 -0.19 1.16
C PHE A 35 8.73 0.43 0.69
N SER A 36 9.35 1.29 1.51
CA SER A 36 10.67 1.85 1.20
C SER A 36 11.69 0.71 1.08
N GLY A 37 12.38 0.65 -0.05
CA GLY A 37 13.30 -0.45 -0.38
C GLY A 37 12.68 -1.61 -1.18
N PHE A 38 11.35 -1.66 -1.31
CA PHE A 38 10.63 -2.63 -2.16
C PHE A 38 10.10 -2.01 -3.44
N ILE A 39 9.66 -0.76 -3.36
CA ILE A 39 9.14 0.01 -4.50
C ILE A 39 10.18 1.05 -4.89
N ALA A 40 10.49 1.12 -6.18
CA ALA A 40 11.42 2.13 -6.69
C ALA A 40 10.84 3.53 -6.47
N PRO A 41 11.66 4.54 -6.13
CA PRO A 41 11.18 5.89 -5.82
C PRO A 41 10.32 6.54 -6.93
N GLY A 42 10.63 6.26 -8.20
CA GLY A 42 9.89 6.73 -9.39
C GLY A 42 8.86 5.74 -9.92
N ALA A 43 8.51 4.70 -9.17
CA ALA A 43 7.48 3.76 -9.61
C ALA A 43 6.08 4.28 -9.31
N ASP A 44 5.19 4.09 -10.28
CA ASP A 44 3.76 4.23 -10.09
C ASP A 44 3.20 2.96 -9.43
N ILE A 45 2.62 3.10 -8.24
CA ILE A 45 2.00 1.97 -7.53
C ILE A 45 0.82 1.37 -8.29
N ALA A 46 0.10 2.15 -9.11
CA ALA A 46 -1.04 1.65 -9.85
C ALA A 46 -0.61 0.71 -10.99
N ALA A 47 0.61 0.88 -11.49
CA ALA A 47 1.22 0.03 -12.51
C ALA A 47 1.86 -1.25 -11.95
N LEU A 48 1.97 -1.38 -10.62
CA LEU A 48 2.53 -2.58 -9.99
C LEU A 48 1.50 -3.71 -9.89
N THR A 49 1.99 -4.95 -9.90
CA THR A 49 1.15 -6.14 -9.71
C THR A 49 0.85 -6.35 -8.23
N TRP A 50 -0.35 -5.95 -7.79
CA TRP A 50 -0.85 -6.24 -6.44
C TRP A 50 -1.66 -7.53 -6.43
N ARG A 51 -1.44 -8.36 -5.41
CA ARG A 51 -2.21 -9.59 -5.20
C ARG A 51 -2.75 -9.64 -3.79
N CYS A 52 -4.02 -10.04 -3.67
CA CYS A 52 -4.62 -10.30 -2.38
C CYS A 52 -3.97 -11.54 -1.75
N THR A 53 -3.52 -11.47 -0.51
CA THR A 53 -2.98 -12.63 0.19
C THR A 53 -4.06 -13.67 0.53
N TRP A 54 -5.32 -13.24 0.63
CA TRP A 54 -6.45 -14.08 0.97
C TRP A 54 -6.95 -14.93 -0.21
N CYS A 55 -7.41 -14.28 -1.28
CA CYS A 55 -7.99 -14.96 -2.45
C CYS A 55 -6.99 -15.14 -3.61
N ARG A 56 -5.76 -14.64 -3.50
CA ARG A 56 -4.72 -14.64 -4.56
C ARG A 56 -5.10 -13.88 -5.84
N GLY A 57 -6.29 -13.29 -5.90
CA GLY A 57 -6.77 -12.48 -7.02
C GLY A 57 -5.98 -11.17 -7.18
N ALA A 58 -6.17 -10.55 -8.34
CA ALA A 58 -5.64 -9.22 -8.62
C ALA A 58 -6.21 -8.19 -7.62
N ALA A 59 -5.39 -7.21 -7.28
CA ALA A 59 -5.80 -6.10 -6.45
C ALA A 59 -5.38 -4.78 -7.11
N THR A 60 -6.07 -3.70 -6.77
CA THR A 60 -5.76 -2.35 -7.24
C THR A 60 -5.25 -1.52 -6.07
N ALA A 61 -4.17 -0.77 -6.29
CA ALA A 61 -3.60 0.14 -5.31
C ALA A 61 -3.83 1.61 -5.67
N ARG A 62 -4.03 2.44 -4.65
CA ARG A 62 -4.17 3.90 -4.77
C ARG A 62 -3.55 4.60 -3.57
N TYR A 63 -3.04 5.81 -3.76
CA TYR A 63 -2.60 6.63 -2.64
C TYR A 63 -3.80 7.17 -1.85
N VAL A 64 -3.69 7.11 -0.54
CA VAL A 64 -4.70 7.60 0.40
C VAL A 64 -4.03 8.40 1.52
N LEU A 65 -4.76 9.32 2.12
CA LEU A 65 -4.27 10.07 3.28
C LEU A 65 -4.30 9.17 4.52
N LEU A 66 -3.20 9.11 5.29
CA LEU A 66 -3.10 8.21 6.45
C LEU A 66 -4.07 8.55 7.59
N ASN A 67 -4.55 9.78 7.66
CA ASN A 67 -5.58 10.25 8.59
C ASN A 67 -7.01 9.82 8.19
N ILE A 68 -7.19 9.19 7.02
CA ILE A 68 -8.46 8.55 6.63
C ILE A 68 -8.48 7.07 7.08
N VAL A 69 -7.39 6.57 7.68
CA VAL A 69 -7.29 5.17 8.09
C VAL A 69 -7.92 4.98 9.45
N ASP A 70 -9.06 4.29 9.45
CA ASP A 70 -9.69 3.75 10.64
C ASP A 70 -8.73 2.77 11.34
N ARG A 71 -8.51 3.01 12.63
CA ARG A 71 -7.52 2.33 13.48
C ARG A 71 -7.75 0.81 13.51
N GLU A 72 -8.96 0.35 13.22
CA GLU A 72 -9.32 -1.08 13.17
C GLU A 72 -8.66 -1.85 12.01
N SER A 73 -8.30 -1.18 10.91
CA SER A 73 -7.68 -1.86 9.75
C SER A 73 -6.21 -2.24 9.96
N LEU A 74 -5.50 -1.59 10.89
CA LEU A 74 -4.08 -1.85 11.17
C LEU A 74 -3.87 -3.08 12.06
N ALA A 75 -4.89 -3.52 12.81
CA ALA A 75 -4.76 -4.59 13.79
C ALA A 75 -4.82 -6.02 13.21
N GLN A 76 -5.18 -6.19 11.92
CA GLN A 76 -5.49 -7.51 11.35
C GLN A 76 -4.42 -8.10 10.43
N TRP A 77 -3.26 -7.46 10.24
CA TRP A 77 -2.32 -7.89 9.19
C TRP A 77 -0.93 -8.17 9.75
N THR A 78 -0.69 -9.44 10.05
CA THR A 78 0.66 -9.99 10.22
C THR A 78 1.38 -9.96 8.87
N PRO A 79 2.63 -9.45 8.78
CA PRO A 79 3.40 -9.55 7.55
C PRO A 79 3.54 -11.03 7.12
N PRO A 80 3.52 -11.33 5.81
CA PRO A 80 3.58 -12.70 5.32
C PRO A 80 4.83 -13.42 5.86
N ALA A 81 4.64 -14.67 6.30
CA ALA A 81 5.72 -15.51 6.78
C ALA A 81 6.83 -15.61 5.72
N GLY A 82 8.04 -15.14 6.06
CA GLY A 82 9.20 -15.10 5.16
C GLY A 82 9.70 -13.70 4.80
N MET A 83 8.95 -12.63 5.12
CA MET A 83 9.40 -11.26 4.87
C MET A 83 10.40 -10.81 5.95
N ARG A 84 11.68 -11.15 5.77
CA ARG A 84 12.77 -10.68 6.66
C ARG A 84 12.99 -9.18 6.44
N ARG A 85 12.91 -8.39 7.52
CA ARG A 85 13.46 -7.02 7.57
C ARG A 85 14.92 -7.08 7.14
N ARG A 86 15.28 -6.39 6.06
CA ARG A 86 16.68 -6.03 5.82
C ARG A 86 16.96 -4.77 6.62
N HIS A 87 17.97 -4.87 7.49
CA HIS A 87 18.54 -3.78 8.27
C HIS A 87 19.25 -2.79 7.35
#